data_AF-A0A6N0JP41-F1
#
_entry.id   AF-A0A6N0JP41-F1
#
_cell.length_a   1.000
_cell.length_b   1.000
_cell.length_c   1.000
_cell.angle_alpha   90.00
_cell.angle_beta   90.00
_cell.angle_gamma   90.00
#
_symmetry.space_group_name_H-M   'P 1'
#
loop_
_entity.id
_entity.type
_entity.pdbx_description
1 polymer ?
#
loop_
_entity_poly.entity_id
_entity_poly.type
_entity_poly.pdbx_seq_one_letter_code
_entity_poly.pdbx_strand_id
1 'polypeptide(L)'
;MITIIEILNQRRRALLIQELERQWPGCGAHIKRNQVTKQEDIVWSLLLPKHVDAEIRVYVRGWNAAMDDARRIVAAASPLEGSDIPASSPRNAHSPRASRYPVHRDPVAARVARAGLENLFDGSGRK
;
A
#
# COMPACT_ATOMS: atom_id res chain seq x y z
N MET A 1 -11.18 12.45 -7.35
CA MET A 1 -10.14 11.81 -8.21
C MET A 1 -9.79 10.49 -7.55
N ILE A 2 -10.10 9.37 -8.20
CA ILE A 2 -9.82 8.03 -7.64
C ILE A 2 -8.34 7.72 -7.91
N THR A 3 -7.60 7.27 -6.90
CA THR A 3 -6.18 6.92 -7.03
C THR A 3 -6.00 5.51 -7.61
N ILE A 4 -4.85 5.23 -8.23
CA ILE A 4 -4.52 3.88 -8.73
C ILE A 4 -4.60 2.85 -7.60
N ILE A 5 -4.16 3.21 -6.40
CA ILE A 5 -4.20 2.35 -5.21
C ILE A 5 -5.65 2.02 -4.82
N GLU A 6 -6.57 2.98 -4.93
CA GLU A 6 -8.01 2.75 -4.69
C GLU A 6 -8.61 1.79 -5.72
N ILE A 7 -8.27 1.94 -7.02
CA ILE A 7 -8.74 1.04 -8.09
C ILE A 7 -8.24 -0.39 -7.85
N LEU A 8 -6.96 -0.55 -7.50
CA LEU A 8 -6.38 -1.86 -7.20
C LEU A 8 -7.04 -2.49 -5.97
N ASN A 9 -7.33 -1.70 -4.94
CA ASN A 9 -8.05 -2.15 -3.75
C ASN A 9 -9.48 -2.61 -4.07
N GLN A 10 -10.19 -1.86 -4.91
CA GLN A 10 -11.54 -2.22 -5.34
C GLN A 10 -11.54 -3.54 -6.14
N ARG A 11 -10.63 -3.68 -7.10
CA ARG A 11 -10.47 -4.94 -7.87
C ARG A 11 -10.13 -6.12 -6.97
N ARG A 12 -9.21 -5.94 -6.03
CA ARG A 12 -8.84 -6.97 -5.05
C ARG A 12 -10.04 -7.45 -4.24
N ARG A 13 -10.90 -6.52 -3.78
CA ARG A 13 -12.13 -6.87 -3.03
C ARG A 13 -13.13 -7.62 -3.91
N ALA A 14 -13.32 -7.17 -5.15
CA ALA A 14 -14.22 -7.83 -6.09
C ALA A 14 -13.78 -9.29 -6.38
N LEU A 15 -12.48 -9.52 -6.59
CA LEU A 15 -11.93 -10.86 -6.77
C LEU A 15 -12.12 -11.74 -5.55
N LEU A 16 -11.91 -11.20 -4.34
CA LEU A 16 -12.15 -11.95 -3.11
C LEU A 16 -13.62 -12.35 -2.99
N ILE A 17 -14.57 -11.46 -3.31
CA ILE A 17 -16.00 -11.80 -3.30
C ILE A 17 -16.33 -12.92 -4.27
N GLN A 18 -15.81 -12.85 -5.50
CA GLN A 18 -16.01 -13.91 -6.50
C GLN A 18 -15.47 -15.26 -6.01
N GLU A 19 -14.30 -15.24 -5.37
CA GLU A 19 -13.67 -16.44 -4.84
C GLU A 19 -14.42 -17.02 -3.64
N LEU A 20 -14.96 -16.16 -2.77
CA LEU A 20 -15.82 -16.61 -1.66
C LEU A 20 -17.09 -17.29 -2.18
N GLU A 21 -17.76 -16.72 -3.19
CA GLU A 21 -18.92 -17.37 -3.82
C GLU A 21 -18.55 -18.67 -4.57
N ARG A 22 -17.32 -18.76 -5.09
CA ARG A 22 -16.83 -19.99 -5.73
C ARG A 22 -16.60 -21.12 -4.72
N GLN A 23 -16.03 -20.81 -3.56
CA GLN A 23 -15.72 -21.80 -2.53
C GLN A 23 -16.91 -22.14 -1.64
N TRP A 24 -17.73 -21.14 -1.30
CA TRP A 24 -18.95 -21.28 -0.51
C TRP A 24 -20.14 -20.65 -1.26
N PRO A 25 -20.74 -21.40 -2.20
CA PRO A 25 -21.86 -20.89 -2.99
C PRO A 25 -23.02 -20.42 -2.12
N GLY A 26 -23.49 -19.19 -2.34
CA GLY A 26 -24.58 -18.60 -1.57
C GLY A 26 -24.15 -17.99 -0.24
N CYS A 27 -22.85 -17.77 -0.02
CA CYS A 27 -22.37 -17.09 1.18
C CYS A 27 -22.86 -15.62 1.27
N GLY A 28 -23.28 -15.03 0.16
CA GLY A 28 -23.83 -13.67 0.10
C GLY A 28 -22.75 -12.61 0.33
N ALA A 29 -21.52 -12.88 -0.15
CA ALA A 29 -20.39 -11.99 0.03
C ALA A 29 -20.60 -10.68 -0.75
N HIS A 30 -20.45 -9.54 -0.08
CA HIS A 30 -20.60 -8.22 -0.67
C HIS A 30 -19.74 -7.18 0.04
N ILE A 31 -19.54 -6.05 -0.62
CA ILE A 31 -18.84 -4.90 -0.05
C ILE A 31 -19.85 -4.08 0.76
N LYS A 32 -19.52 -3.78 2.01
CA LYS A 32 -20.28 -2.87 2.87
C LYS A 32 -19.38 -1.72 3.32
N ARG A 33 -19.85 -0.49 3.13
CA ARG A 33 -19.16 0.68 3.66
C ARG A 33 -19.47 0.86 5.15
N ASN A 34 -18.44 0.89 5.96
CA ASN A 34 -18.54 1.24 7.36
C ASN A 34 -18.75 2.75 7.49
N GLN A 35 -19.85 3.18 8.14
CA GLN A 35 -20.21 4.59 8.27
C GLN A 35 -19.27 5.35 9.22
N VAL A 36 -18.68 4.66 10.20
CA VAL A 36 -17.79 5.27 11.21
C VAL A 36 -16.39 5.44 10.65
N THR A 37 -15.81 4.37 10.11
CA THR A 37 -14.43 4.39 9.59
C THR A 37 -14.35 4.89 8.14
N LYS A 38 -15.49 4.98 7.45
CA LYS A 38 -15.62 5.25 6.01
C LYS A 38 -14.92 4.23 5.10
N GLN A 39 -14.37 3.15 5.66
CA GLN A 39 -13.72 2.08 4.94
C GLN A 39 -14.75 1.11 4.36
N GLU A 40 -14.35 0.39 3.32
CA GLU A 40 -15.17 -0.68 2.75
C GLU A 40 -14.67 -2.03 3.23
N ASP A 41 -15.58 -2.78 3.83
CA ASP A 41 -15.34 -4.10 4.39
C ASP A 41 -16.07 -5.15 3.55
N ILE A 42 -15.55 -6.37 3.52
CA ILE A 42 -16.23 -7.51 2.92
C ILE A 42 -17.04 -8.19 4.01
N VAL A 43 -18.33 -8.35 3.74
CA VAL A 43 -19.30 -8.95 4.66
C VAL A 43 -20.03 -10.05 3.91
N TRP A 44 -20.41 -11.10 4.63
CA TRP A 44 -21.20 -12.22 4.11
C TRP A 44 -22.39 -12.48 5.02
N SER A 45 -23.26 -13.42 4.63
CA SER A 45 -24.51 -13.72 5.32
C SER A 45 -24.28 -14.13 6.78
N LEU A 46 -25.05 -13.52 7.69
CA LEU A 46 -25.06 -13.88 9.11
C LEU A 46 -25.79 -15.21 9.38
N LEU A 47 -26.48 -15.74 8.38
CA LEU A 47 -27.25 -16.99 8.47
C LEU A 47 -26.40 -18.23 8.17
N LEU A 48 -25.10 -18.06 7.89
CA LEU A 48 -24.22 -19.19 7.60
C LEU A 48 -24.03 -20.08 8.83
N PRO A 49 -23.87 -21.39 8.62
CA PRO A 49 -23.41 -22.28 9.67
C PRO A 49 -22.11 -21.77 10.30
N LYS A 50 -21.99 -21.85 11.64
CA LYS A 50 -20.86 -21.29 12.39
C LYS A 50 -19.49 -21.79 11.92
N HIS A 51 -19.40 -23.04 11.44
CA HIS A 51 -18.16 -23.60 10.92
C HIS A 51 -17.75 -22.96 9.59
N VAL A 52 -18.68 -22.81 8.65
CA VAL A 52 -18.47 -22.10 7.37
C VAL A 52 -18.04 -20.66 7.61
N ASP A 53 -18.74 -19.97 8.51
CA ASP A 53 -18.42 -18.59 8.90
C ASP A 53 -17.00 -18.47 9.51
N ALA A 54 -16.57 -19.46 10.29
CA ALA A 54 -15.20 -19.51 10.82
C ALA A 54 -14.15 -19.78 9.71
N GLU A 55 -14.44 -20.69 8.77
CA GLU A 55 -13.57 -20.98 7.62
C GLU A 55 -13.38 -19.75 6.73
N ILE A 56 -14.48 -19.08 6.36
CA ILE A 56 -14.45 -17.85 5.57
C ILE A 56 -13.61 -16.78 6.29
N ARG A 57 -13.76 -16.62 7.61
CA ARG A 57 -12.91 -15.67 8.38
C ARG A 57 -11.42 -16.00 8.30
N VAL A 58 -11.05 -17.27 8.43
CA VAL A 58 -9.64 -17.70 8.32
C VAL A 58 -9.13 -17.43 6.91
N TYR A 59 -9.91 -17.79 5.90
CA TYR A 59 -9.57 -17.58 4.49
C TYR A 59 -9.34 -16.10 4.17
N VAL A 60 -10.29 -15.22 4.54
CA VAL A 60 -10.20 -13.77 4.32
C VAL A 60 -9.00 -13.16 5.05
N ARG A 61 -8.69 -13.64 6.28
CA ARG A 61 -7.47 -13.21 6.99
C ARG A 61 -6.20 -13.60 6.23
N GLY A 62 -6.11 -14.84 5.76
CA GLY A 62 -4.98 -15.32 4.96
C GLY A 62 -4.82 -14.54 3.66
N TRP A 63 -5.93 -14.27 2.95
CA TRP A 63 -5.94 -13.46 1.74
C TRP A 63 -5.40 -12.04 2.00
N ASN A 64 -5.87 -11.38 3.06
CA ASN A 64 -5.40 -10.04 3.39
C ASN A 64 -3.90 -10.03 3.73
N ALA A 65 -3.42 -10.99 4.53
CA ALA A 65 -2.01 -11.12 4.86
C ALA A 65 -1.14 -11.33 3.60
N ALA A 66 -1.53 -12.24 2.71
CA ALA A 66 -0.81 -12.50 1.46
C ALA A 66 -0.78 -11.26 0.55
N MET A 67 -1.87 -10.50 0.49
CA MET A 67 -1.94 -9.26 -0.30
C MET A 67 -1.07 -8.15 0.28
N ASP A 68 -0.98 -8.05 1.60
CA ASP A 68 -0.09 -7.09 2.25
C ASP A 68 1.39 -7.45 2.07
N ASP A 69 1.73 -8.74 2.11
CA ASP A 69 3.10 -9.19 1.79
C ASP A 69 3.43 -8.98 0.32
N ALA A 70 2.50 -9.25 -0.60
CA ALA A 70 2.68 -8.94 -2.02
C ALA A 70 2.94 -7.44 -2.26
N ARG A 71 2.23 -6.56 -1.54
CA ARG A 71 2.48 -5.11 -1.60
C ARG A 71 3.86 -4.73 -1.10
N ARG A 72 4.31 -5.34 0.01
CA ARG A 72 5.66 -5.12 0.54
C ARG A 72 6.73 -5.54 -0.45
N ILE A 73 6.56 -6.71 -1.09
CA ILE A 73 7.49 -7.21 -2.10
C ILE A 73 7.52 -6.27 -3.31
N VAL A 74 6.36 -5.83 -3.82
CA VAL A 74 6.30 -4.89 -4.95
C VAL A 74 6.96 -3.55 -4.59
N ALA A 75 6.73 -3.04 -3.37
CA ALA A 75 7.37 -1.82 -2.90
C ALA A 75 8.90 -1.97 -2.78
N ALA A 76 9.38 -3.13 -2.30
CA ALA A 76 10.81 -3.42 -2.18
C ALA A 76 11.49 -3.68 -3.54
N ALA A 77 10.76 -4.22 -4.51
CA ALA A 77 11.26 -4.53 -5.85
C ALA A 77 11.14 -3.37 -6.85
N SER A 78 10.39 -2.31 -6.51
CA SER A 78 10.19 -1.14 -7.36
C SER A 78 11.46 -0.27 -7.34
N PRO A 79 12.25 -0.16 -8.42
CA PRO A 79 13.53 0.56 -8.45
C PRO A 79 13.39 2.09 -8.51
N LEU A 80 12.22 2.63 -8.15
CA LEU A 80 12.01 4.08 -8.12
C LEU A 80 12.67 4.66 -6.87
N GLU A 81 13.91 5.08 -7.08
CA GLU A 81 14.67 6.02 -6.28
C GLU A 81 13.81 7.13 -5.64
N GLY A 82 14.06 7.40 -4.36
CA GLY A 82 14.00 8.76 -3.83
C GLY A 82 12.63 9.41 -3.63
N SER A 83 11.60 8.69 -3.21
CA SER A 83 10.39 9.33 -2.67
C SER A 83 10.08 8.81 -1.28
N ASP A 84 10.13 9.73 -0.31
CA ASP A 84 9.77 9.58 1.10
C ASP A 84 8.37 8.98 1.28
N ILE A 85 8.27 7.66 1.18
CA ILE A 85 7.18 6.92 1.78
C ILE A 85 7.74 6.45 3.12
N PRO A 86 7.32 7.01 4.26
CA PRO A 86 7.81 6.51 5.53
C PRO A 86 7.32 5.06 5.65
N ALA A 87 8.25 4.12 5.47
CA ALA A 87 8.11 2.77 5.95
C ALA A 87 7.83 2.89 7.45
N SER A 88 6.58 2.69 7.84
CA SER A 88 6.19 2.67 9.23
C SER A 88 6.81 1.44 9.90
N SER A 89 8.05 1.60 10.38
CA SER A 89 8.64 0.72 11.38
C SER A 89 7.79 0.81 12.65
N PRO A 90 7.25 -0.29 13.16
CA PRO A 90 6.58 -0.27 14.45
C PRO A 90 7.65 -0.41 15.53
N ARG A 91 7.99 0.68 16.22
CA ARG A 91 8.19 0.76 17.68
C ARG A 91 8.96 2.03 18.10
N ASN A 92 8.28 2.83 18.92
CA ASN A 92 8.79 3.66 20.00
C ASN A 92 10.03 4.55 19.73
N ALA A 93 9.78 5.83 19.45
CA ALA A 93 10.49 6.91 20.12
C ALA A 93 9.67 8.22 20.03
N HIS A 94 9.40 8.80 21.20
CA HIS A 94 8.87 10.15 21.34
C HIS A 94 9.92 11.18 20.89
N SER A 95 9.56 12.07 19.97
CA SER A 95 10.02 13.47 20.02
C SER A 95 9.16 14.39 19.14
N PRO A 96 8.79 15.59 19.60
CA PRO A 96 7.89 16.48 18.86
C PRO A 96 8.67 17.48 17.98
N ARG A 97 7.91 18.08 17.05
CA ARG A 97 8.11 19.45 16.49
C ARG A 97 9.08 19.58 15.30
N ALA A 98 8.52 19.74 14.10
CA ALA A 98 8.43 21.06 13.44
C ALA A 98 7.79 20.95 12.04
N SER A 99 6.68 21.67 11.90
CA SER A 99 6.14 22.12 10.62
C SER A 99 7.14 23.05 9.93
N ARG A 100 7.46 22.80 8.66
CA ARG A 100 7.61 23.82 7.61
C ARG A 100 7.85 23.18 6.22
N TYR A 101 6.98 23.52 5.28
CA TYR A 101 7.09 23.27 3.85
C TYR A 101 8.37 23.91 3.25
N PRO A 102 9.04 23.31 2.24
CA PRO A 102 10.12 23.98 1.53
C PRO A 102 9.56 24.72 0.31
N VAL A 103 9.51 26.04 0.39
CA VAL A 103 9.37 26.91 -0.79
C VAL A 103 10.61 27.78 -0.85
N HIS A 104 11.70 27.23 -1.38
CA HIS A 104 12.73 28.05 -2.03
C HIS A 104 13.62 27.15 -2.89
N ARG A 105 13.41 27.18 -4.22
CA ARG A 105 14.40 26.67 -5.18
C ARG A 105 15.53 27.68 -5.23
N ASP A 106 16.62 27.41 -4.54
CA ASP A 106 17.84 28.20 -4.62
C ASP A 106 18.58 27.85 -5.93
N PRO A 107 18.68 28.77 -6.91
CA PRO A 107 19.33 28.49 -8.19
C PRO A 107 20.84 28.25 -8.06
N VAL A 108 21.46 28.65 -6.94
CA VAL A 108 22.88 28.39 -6.66
C VAL A 108 23.07 26.92 -6.26
N ALA A 109 22.19 26.39 -5.41
CA ALA A 109 22.23 24.98 -4.99
C ALA A 109 22.07 24.02 -6.19
N ALA A 110 21.21 24.37 -7.15
CA ALA A 110 21.04 23.60 -8.38
C ALA A 110 22.29 23.60 -9.28
N ARG A 111 23.07 24.69 -9.27
CA ARG A 111 24.30 24.81 -10.06
C ARG A 111 25.45 24.00 -9.45
N VAL A 112 25.56 24.03 -8.12
CA VAL A 112 26.54 23.22 -7.36
C VAL A 112 26.25 21.73 -7.52
N ALA A 113 24.96 21.33 -7.44
CA ALA A 113 24.57 19.94 -7.67
C ALA A 113 24.93 19.45 -9.08
N ARG A 114 24.77 20.30 -10.11
CA ARG A 114 25.16 19.97 -11.49
C ARG A 114 26.68 19.79 -11.65
N ALA A 115 27.48 20.72 -11.13
CA ALA A 115 28.94 20.61 -11.18
C ALA A 115 29.45 19.35 -10.44
N GLY A 116 28.80 18.98 -9.33
CA GLY A 116 29.11 17.74 -8.61
C GLY A 116 28.82 16.47 -9.42
N LEU A 117 27.76 16.48 -10.25
CA LEU A 117 27.44 15.36 -11.14
C LEU A 117 28.40 15.26 -12.32
N GLU A 118 28.82 16.38 -12.91
CA GLU A 118 29.77 16.40 -14.03
C GLU A 118 31.13 15.79 -13.63
N ASN A 119 31.60 16.07 -12.42
CA ASN A 119 32.84 15.49 -11.87
C ASN A 119 32.81 13.95 -11.71
N LEU A 120 31.61 13.33 -11.61
CA LEU A 120 31.49 11.88 -11.52
C LEU A 120 31.70 11.19 -12.87
N PHE A 121 31.51 11.91 -13.99
CA PHE A 121 31.65 11.36 -15.34
C PHE A 121 33.00 11.68 -15.99
N ASP A 122 33.69 12.74 -15.54
CA ASP A 122 35.05 13.08 -15.99
C ASP A 122 36.12 12.10 -15.47
N GLY A 123 35.78 11.24 -14.50
CA GLY A 123 36.63 10.13 -14.05
C GLY A 123 36.66 8.90 -14.97
N SER A 124 35.98 8.92 -16.12
CA SER A 124 35.95 7.79 -17.07
C SER A 124 37.09 7.79 -18.11
N GLY A 125 38.18 8.54 -17.85
CA GLY A 125 39.43 8.50 -18.60
C GLY A 125 40.51 7.64 -17.92
N ARG A 126 40.54 6.36 -18.30
CA ARG A 126 41.58 5.32 -18.13
C ARG A 126 42.99 5.75 -17.68
N LYS A 127 43.56 4.92 -16.78
CA LYS A 127 45.00 4.61 -16.70
C LYS A 127 45.58 4.26 -18.07
#